data_AF-K9D9X8-F1
#
_entry.id   AF-K9D9X8-F1
#
_cell.length_a   1.000
_cell.length_b   1.000
_cell.length_c   1.000
_cell.angle_alpha   90.00
_cell.angle_beta   90.00
_cell.angle_gamma   90.00
#
_symmetry.space_group_name_H-M   'P 1'
#
loop_
_entity.id
_entity.type
_entity.pdbx_description
1 polymer ?
#
loop_
_entity_poly.entity_id
_entity_poly.type
_entity_poly.pdbx_seq_one_letter_code
_entity_poly.pdbx_strand_id
1 'polypeptide(L)'
;MSGKRYPEEFKIEAVKQVTERGHAATEVATRLGVSSHSLYQWVKRYSAPPAERQKVDDQQAEMKRLKAELKRVTEERDILKNRPARSPVALMNRNSRRVHWLHAGL
;
A
#
# COMPACT_ATOMS: atom_id res chain seq x y z
N MET A 1 -14.23 8.38 -3.15
CA MET A 1 -15.50 8.31 -2.41
C MET A 1 -15.20 8.23 -0.93
N SER A 2 -15.32 9.34 -0.19
CA SER A 2 -15.24 9.33 1.28
C SER A 2 -16.58 8.85 1.82
N GLY A 3 -16.68 7.59 2.22
CA GLY A 3 -17.86 7.06 2.89
C GLY A 3 -18.08 7.75 4.25
N LYS A 4 -19.33 7.78 4.73
CA LYS A 4 -19.65 8.23 6.10
C LYS A 4 -18.83 7.44 7.10
N ARG A 5 -18.05 8.13 7.93
CA ARG A 5 -17.28 7.53 9.02
C ARG A 5 -18.13 7.52 10.27
N TYR A 6 -18.43 6.33 10.77
CA TYR A 6 -19.06 6.14 12.06
C TYR A 6 -17.98 5.95 13.12
N PRO A 7 -18.14 6.55 14.30
CA PRO A 7 -17.20 6.36 15.39
C PRO A 7 -17.31 4.93 15.94
N GLU A 8 -16.31 4.49 16.69
CA GLU A 8 -16.17 3.08 17.06
C GLU A 8 -17.23 2.64 18.07
N GLU A 9 -17.52 3.47 19.05
CA GLU A 9 -18.58 3.29 20.03
C GLU A 9 -19.94 3.06 19.36
N PHE A 10 -20.23 3.80 18.28
CA PHE A 10 -21.47 3.63 17.52
C PHE A 10 -21.55 2.25 16.87
N LYS A 11 -20.44 1.77 16.30
CA LYS A 11 -20.40 0.44 15.66
C LYS A 11 -20.54 -0.67 16.69
N ILE A 12 -19.88 -0.52 17.84
CA ILE A 12 -19.95 -1.49 18.95
C ILE A 12 -21.39 -1.60 19.45
N GLU A 13 -22.06 -0.48 19.73
CA GLU A 13 -23.44 -0.50 20.20
C GLU A 13 -24.40 -1.08 19.16
N ALA A 14 -24.20 -0.79 17.88
CA ALA A 14 -24.97 -1.40 16.80
C ALA A 14 -24.78 -2.93 16.74
N VAL A 15 -23.56 -3.41 16.99
CA VAL A 15 -23.27 -4.85 17.01
C VAL A 15 -23.87 -5.53 18.23
N LYS A 16 -23.81 -4.91 19.42
CA LYS A 16 -24.47 -5.43 20.63
C LYS A 16 -25.98 -5.62 20.46
N GLN A 17 -26.64 -4.74 19.71
CA GLN A 17 -28.07 -4.94 19.39
C GLN A 17 -28.33 -6.24 18.63
N VAL A 18 -27.39 -6.68 17.79
CA VAL A 18 -27.50 -7.93 17.03
C VAL A 18 -27.06 -9.13 17.87
N THR A 19 -25.91 -9.03 18.56
CA THR A 19 -25.29 -10.18 19.23
C THR A 19 -25.82 -10.43 20.63
N GLU A 20 -26.11 -9.38 21.40
CA GLU A 20 -26.56 -9.50 22.80
C GLU A 20 -28.08 -9.44 22.91
N ARG A 21 -28.72 -8.56 22.12
CA ARG A 21 -30.19 -8.35 22.15
C ARG A 21 -30.96 -9.18 21.12
N GLY A 22 -30.25 -9.88 20.22
CA GLY A 22 -30.84 -10.80 19.25
C GLY A 22 -31.66 -10.15 18.13
N HIS A 23 -31.51 -8.84 17.89
CA HIS A 23 -32.21 -8.18 16.78
C HIS A 23 -31.63 -8.59 15.41
N ALA A 24 -32.48 -8.62 14.39
CA ALA A 24 -32.02 -8.88 13.04
C ALA A 24 -31.11 -7.76 12.54
N ALA A 25 -29.98 -8.11 11.94
CA ALA A 25 -29.02 -7.14 11.40
C ALA A 25 -29.66 -6.18 10.37
N THR A 26 -30.57 -6.68 9.53
CA THR A 26 -31.28 -5.84 8.56
C THR A 26 -32.17 -4.79 9.22
N GLU A 27 -32.87 -5.18 10.29
CA GLU A 27 -33.73 -4.28 11.07
C GLU A 27 -32.92 -3.20 11.79
N VAL A 28 -31.85 -3.59 12.47
CA VAL A 28 -30.92 -2.65 13.14
C VAL A 28 -30.33 -1.67 12.12
N ALA A 29 -29.93 -2.16 10.94
CA ALA A 29 -29.39 -1.31 9.89
C ALA A 29 -30.40 -0.27 9.41
N THR A 30 -31.65 -0.67 9.17
CA THR A 30 -32.74 0.24 8.77
C THR A 30 -33.00 1.29 9.85
N ARG A 31 -33.11 0.89 11.13
CA ARG A 31 -33.34 1.83 12.25
C ARG A 31 -32.21 2.85 12.41
N LEU A 32 -30.97 2.43 12.21
CA LEU A 32 -29.78 3.28 12.33
C LEU A 32 -29.44 4.07 11.06
N GLY A 33 -30.17 3.85 9.96
CA GLY A 33 -29.92 4.52 8.67
C GLY A 33 -28.57 4.14 8.05
N VAL A 34 -28.11 2.91 8.28
CA VAL A 34 -26.86 2.38 7.72
C VAL A 34 -27.15 1.24 6.74
N SER A 35 -26.20 0.94 5.84
CA SER A 35 -26.39 -0.21 4.95
C SER A 35 -26.31 -1.53 5.73
N SER A 36 -27.15 -2.51 5.38
CA SER A 36 -27.09 -3.84 6.00
C SER A 36 -25.72 -4.49 5.79
N HIS A 37 -25.08 -4.24 4.64
CA HIS A 37 -23.71 -4.70 4.38
C HIS A 37 -22.71 -4.16 5.40
N SER A 38 -22.75 -2.86 5.70
CA SER A 38 -21.90 -2.24 6.73
C SER A 38 -22.13 -2.90 8.09
N LEU A 39 -23.39 -3.16 8.45
CA LEU A 39 -23.70 -3.76 9.74
C LEU A 39 -23.18 -5.20 9.84
N TYR A 40 -23.33 -6.02 8.79
CA TYR A 40 -22.74 -7.37 8.76
C TYR A 40 -21.21 -7.33 8.88
N GLN A 41 -20.55 -6.39 8.22
CA GLN A 41 -19.10 -6.20 8.36
C GLN A 41 -18.72 -5.81 9.79
N TRP A 42 -19.51 -4.96 10.44
CA TRP A 42 -19.27 -4.61 11.84
C TRP A 42 -19.51 -5.81 12.75
N VAL A 43 -20.59 -6.57 12.58
CA VAL A 43 -20.83 -7.78 13.38
C VAL A 43 -19.65 -8.74 13.26
N LYS A 44 -19.18 -9.01 12.03
CA LYS A 44 -18.02 -9.87 11.80
C LYS A 44 -16.74 -9.37 12.47
N ARG A 45 -16.48 -8.07 12.43
CA ARG A 45 -15.25 -7.48 12.99
C ARG A 45 -15.32 -7.38 14.51
N TYR A 46 -16.46 -6.95 15.05
CA TYR A 46 -16.64 -6.58 16.44
C TYR A 46 -17.17 -7.71 17.32
N SER A 47 -17.55 -8.86 16.76
CA SER A 47 -17.82 -10.09 17.52
C SER A 47 -16.57 -10.64 18.21
N ALA A 48 -15.38 -10.32 17.69
CA ALA A 48 -14.11 -10.70 18.31
C ALA A 48 -13.71 -9.71 19.44
N PRO A 49 -13.02 -10.20 20.49
CA PRO A 49 -12.50 -9.36 21.56
C PRO A 49 -11.58 -8.24 21.04
N PRO A 50 -11.54 -7.06 21.70
CA PRO A 50 -10.70 -5.94 21.25
C PRO A 50 -9.21 -6.30 21.04
N ALA A 51 -8.65 -7.15 21.90
CA ALA A 51 -7.26 -7.58 21.79
C ALA A 51 -6.95 -8.36 20.49
N GLU A 52 -7.88 -9.22 20.05
CA GLU A 52 -7.73 -9.96 18.79
C GLU A 52 -7.87 -9.03 17.59
N ARG A 53 -8.80 -8.06 17.64
CA ARG A 53 -8.96 -7.06 16.58
C ARG A 53 -7.69 -6.22 16.41
N GLN A 54 -7.12 -5.76 17.53
CA GLN A 54 -5.88 -5.00 17.51
C GLN A 54 -4.74 -5.80 16.88
N LYS A 55 -4.60 -7.08 17.26
CA LYS A 55 -3.59 -7.97 16.68
C LYS A 55 -3.74 -8.11 15.16
N VAL A 56 -4.98 -8.24 14.66
CA VAL A 56 -5.25 -8.31 13.22
C VAL A 56 -4.89 -6.98 12.54
N ASP A 57 -5.25 -5.85 13.14
CA ASP A 57 -4.93 -4.53 12.60
C ASP A 57 -3.40 -4.28 12.55
N ASP A 58 -2.68 -4.68 13.58
CA ASP A 58 -1.20 -4.61 13.65
C ASP A 58 -0.56 -5.50 12.59
N GLN A 59 -1.03 -6.74 12.44
CA GLN A 59 -0.58 -7.66 11.39
C GLN A 59 -0.83 -7.09 9.99
N GLN A 60 -1.99 -6.47 9.77
CA GLN A 60 -2.32 -5.84 8.50
C GLN A 60 -1.41 -4.62 8.22
N ALA A 61 -1.07 -3.85 9.24
CA ALA A 61 -0.15 -2.72 9.14
C ALA A 61 1.28 -3.19 8.80
N GLU A 62 1.77 -4.23 9.47
CA GLU A 62 3.09 -4.79 9.19
C GLU A 62 3.15 -5.40 7.78
N MET A 63 2.10 -6.11 7.36
CA MET A 63 2.00 -6.63 5.99
C MET A 63 2.06 -5.52 4.93
N LYS A 64 1.46 -4.36 5.18
CA LYS A 64 1.55 -3.20 4.28
C LYS A 64 2.95 -2.63 4.25
N ARG A 65 3.59 -2.47 5.41
CA ARG A 65 4.97 -2.00 5.54
C ARG A 65 5.93 -2.91 4.79
N LEU A 66 5.85 -4.22 5.03
CA LEU A 66 6.71 -5.22 4.38
C LEU A 66 6.52 -5.22 2.86
N LYS A 67 5.29 -5.10 2.36
CA LYS A 67 5.03 -4.99 0.92
C LYS A 67 5.64 -3.72 0.31
N ALA A 68 5.59 -2.59 1.02
CA ALA A 68 6.23 -1.36 0.57
C ALA A 68 7.76 -1.48 0.53
N GLU A 69 8.35 -2.09 1.56
CA GLU A 69 9.78 -2.34 1.63
C GLU A 69 10.25 -3.30 0.52
N LEU A 70 9.54 -4.40 0.31
CA LEU A 70 9.82 -5.34 -0.78
C LEU A 70 9.77 -4.66 -2.15
N LYS A 71 8.78 -3.78 -2.36
CA LYS A 71 8.68 -3.00 -3.60
C LYS A 71 9.91 -2.10 -3.78
N ARG A 72 10.29 -1.34 -2.76
CA ARG A 72 11.47 -0.46 -2.77
C ARG A 72 12.75 -1.23 -3.11
N VAL A 73 13.01 -2.33 -2.40
CA VAL A 73 14.23 -3.15 -2.60
C VAL A 73 14.23 -3.79 -3.99
N THR A 74 13.06 -4.19 -4.49
CA THR A 74 12.94 -4.74 -5.85
C THR A 74 13.30 -3.70 -6.90
N GLU A 75 12.79 -2.47 -6.74
CA GLU A 75 13.12 -1.34 -7.62
C GLU A 75 14.61 -1.01 -7.59
N GLU A 76 15.23 -0.96 -6.41
CA GLU A 76 16.68 -0.74 -6.27
C GLU A 76 17.50 -1.81 -7.00
N ARG A 77 17.13 -3.08 -6.84
CA ARG A 77 17.77 -4.21 -7.53
C ARG A 77 17.61 -4.11 -9.05
N ASP A 78 16.42 -3.75 -9.52
CA ASP A 78 16.15 -3.60 -10.95
C ASP A 78 16.94 -2.46 -11.58
N ILE A 79 17.11 -1.33 -10.87
CA ILE A 79 17.97 -0.22 -11.33
C ILE A 79 19.42 -0.70 -11.49
N LEU A 80 19.96 -1.44 -10.51
CA LEU A 80 21.33 -1.94 -10.57
C LEU A 80 21.53 -2.98 -11.68
N LYS A 81 20.56 -3.88 -11.88
CA LYS A 81 20.61 -4.91 -12.92
C LYS A 81 20.48 -4.33 -14.33
N ASN A 82 19.63 -3.32 -14.50
CA ASN A 82 19.36 -2.72 -15.80
C ASN A 82 20.33 -1.58 -16.15
N ARG A 83 21.39 -1.36 -15.34
CA ARG A 83 22.47 -0.46 -15.73
C ARG A 83 23.13 -1.02 -16.99
N PRO A 84 23.16 -0.26 -18.11
CA PRO A 84 23.94 -0.67 -19.26
C PRO A 84 25.40 -0.75 -18.81
N ALA A 85 26.02 -1.91 -18.98
CA ALA A 85 27.46 -2.06 -18.81
C ALA A 85 28.13 -0.95 -19.64
N ARG A 86 29.00 -0.13 -19.02
CA ARG A 86 29.80 0.84 -19.77
C ARG A 86 30.56 0.07 -20.83
N SER A 87 30.17 0.24 -22.10
CA SER A 87 30.88 -0.33 -23.23
C SER A 87 32.33 0.16 -23.20
N PRO A 88 33.34 -0.71 -23.32
CA PRO A 88 34.76 -0.32 -23.39
C PRO A 88 35.08 0.66 -24.53
N VAL A 89 34.19 0.77 -25.52
CA VAL A 89 34.42 1.53 -26.76
C VAL A 89 34.51 3.05 -26.55
N ALA A 90 34.05 3.58 -25.40
CA ALA A 90 34.06 5.02 -25.13
C ALA A 90 35.43 5.56 -24.65
N LEU A 91 36.42 4.70 -24.37
CA LEU A 91 37.75 5.12 -23.93
C LEU A 91 38.78 5.31 -25.05
N MET A 92 38.45 4.90 -26.28
CA MET A 92 39.40 4.90 -27.41
C MET A 92 39.11 6.00 -28.42
N ASN A 93 38.92 7.26 -28.01
CA ASN A 93 39.16 8.38 -28.93
C ASN A 93 39.36 9.71 -28.17
N ARG A 94 40.57 9.95 -27.68
CA ARG A 94 40.96 11.28 -27.19
C ARG A 94 42.35 11.74 -27.63
N ASN A 95 43.00 11.00 -28.54
CA ASN A 95 44.34 11.37 -29.02
C ASN A 95 44.45 11.59 -30.55
N SER A 96 43.33 11.54 -31.30
CA SER A 96 43.34 11.79 -32.75
C SER A 96 42.98 13.24 -33.11
N ARG A 97 43.47 14.22 -32.33
CA ARG A 97 43.41 15.65 -32.67
C ARG A 97 44.74 16.34 -32.36
N ARG A 98 45.86 15.67 -32.66
CA ARG A 98 47.21 16.24 -32.47
C ARG A 98 48.18 15.89 -33.60
N VAL A 99 47.69 15.77 -34.83
CA VAL A 99 48.53 15.70 -36.05
C VAL A 99 47.72 16.16 -37.27
N HIS A 100 47.39 17.45 -37.36
CA HIS A 100 46.98 18.05 -38.63
C HIS A 100 47.10 19.58 -38.58
N TRP A 101 48.32 20.09 -38.38
CA TRP A 101 48.70 21.49 -38.66
C TRP A 101 50.14 21.57 -39.16
N LEU A 102 50.49 20.76 -40.17
CA LEU A 102 51.66 20.97 -41.01
C LEU A 102 51.25 20.66 -42.45
N HIS A 103 51.44 21.65 -43.34
CA HIS A 103 51.20 21.66 -44.80
C HIS A 103 49.84 22.08 -45.35
N ALA A 104 49.60 23.39 -45.34
CA ALA A 104 49.14 24.21 -46.48
C ALA A 104 49.48 25.67 -46.10
N GLY A 105 50.26 26.49 -46.80
CA GLY A 105 50.72 26.51 -48.17
C GLY A 105 50.60 27.96 -48.65
N LEU A 106 51.63 28.78 -48.42
CA LEU A 106 52.04 29.98 -49.18
C LEU A 106 53.34 30.54 -48.58
#